data_AF-A0A847RUD0-F1
#
_entry.id   AF-A0A847RUD0-F1
#
_cell.length_a   1.000
_cell.length_b   1.000
_cell.length_c   1.000
_cell.angle_alpha   90.00
_cell.angle_beta   90.00
_cell.angle_gamma   90.00
#
_symmetry.space_group_name_H-M   'P 1'
#
loop_
_entity.id
_entity.type
_entity.pdbx_description
1 polymer ?
#
loop_
_entity_poly.entity_id
_entity_poly.type
_entity_poly.pdbx_seq_one_letter_code
_entity_poly.pdbx_strand_id
1 'polypeptide(L)'
;MPGRPNLLSGKRKYLFGLILFLFVSIITVAFSLEGNDDFDISRREVLLRKIGHELLLQSGDNKSRVLPVKKIAENEYLISFEHDLTFQPDSLVSTTRRLLSQDPLARDYVVNVLNCSNSSVAYGYAISQNKKDDIITCMGRAQPSACYMINIKFKSTDGHTAKNVYLLGSLPFLAFVGFLFLRSVKPQNTPPKEEQQTGMITLGPVLFDANNRKLIVNGQTTELTGTESRVLHIFALSPNETIERSRLQKEIWEDEGVIVGRSLDMFISKLRKKLEPYPNIKIVVIRGKGYRLEISA
;
A
#
# COMPACT_ATOMS: atom_id res chain seq x y z
N MET A 1 30.15 -32.41 44.07
CA MET A 1 28.93 -32.24 43.24
C MET A 1 27.78 -31.89 44.17
N PRO A 2 27.08 -30.76 43.95
CA PRO A 2 25.77 -30.82 43.29
C PRO A 2 25.59 -29.76 42.19
N GLY A 3 24.62 -30.01 41.30
CA GLY A 3 24.45 -29.39 39.99
C GLY A 3 23.89 -27.96 39.96
N ARG A 4 24.29 -27.22 38.93
CA ARG A 4 23.76 -25.91 38.55
C ARG A 4 22.32 -26.03 38.01
N PRO A 5 21.39 -25.14 38.39
CA PRO A 5 20.07 -25.11 37.79
C PRO A 5 20.12 -24.47 36.39
N ASN A 6 19.46 -25.11 35.43
CA ASN A 6 19.39 -24.68 34.03
C ASN A 6 18.58 -23.38 33.87
N LEU A 7 19.29 -22.26 33.74
CA LEU A 7 18.75 -20.90 33.50
C LEU A 7 18.08 -20.73 32.11
N LEU A 8 18.15 -21.74 31.24
CA LEU A 8 17.63 -21.71 29.86
C LEU A 8 16.13 -22.05 29.75
N SER A 9 15.50 -22.56 30.81
CA SER A 9 14.10 -23.02 30.78
C SER A 9 13.08 -21.86 30.80
N GLY A 10 13.39 -20.76 31.50
CA GLY A 10 12.48 -19.60 31.60
C GLY A 10 12.36 -18.82 30.29
N LYS A 11 13.49 -18.42 29.69
CA LYS A 11 13.52 -17.62 28.46
C LYS A 11 12.86 -18.32 27.27
N ARG A 12 12.95 -19.66 27.20
CA ARG A 12 12.37 -20.45 26.11
C ARG A 12 10.84 -20.50 26.15
N LYS A 13 10.23 -20.46 27.34
CA LYS A 13 8.76 -20.40 27.52
C LYS A 13 8.18 -19.04 27.10
N TYR A 14 8.89 -17.95 27.41
CA TYR A 14 8.47 -16.60 26.99
C TYR A 14 8.64 -16.38 25.48
N LEU A 15 9.70 -16.92 24.88
CA LEU A 15 9.91 -16.87 23.43
C LEU A 15 8.80 -17.61 22.68
N PHE A 16 8.37 -18.78 23.18
CA PHE A 16 7.26 -19.54 22.61
C PHE A 16 5.92 -18.78 22.70
N GLY A 17 5.65 -18.13 23.84
CA GLY A 17 4.46 -17.30 24.01
C GLY A 17 4.43 -16.10 23.07
N LEU A 18 5.59 -15.46 22.83
CA LEU A 18 5.72 -14.34 21.90
C LEU A 18 5.49 -14.76 20.44
N ILE A 19 6.07 -15.89 20.04
CA ILE A 19 5.86 -16.46 18.70
C ILE A 19 4.38 -16.79 18.50
N LEU A 20 3.74 -17.46 19.47
CA LEU A 20 2.31 -17.77 19.40
C LEU A 20 1.45 -16.50 19.26
N PHE A 21 1.76 -15.45 20.01
CA PHE A 21 1.02 -14.18 19.95
C PHE A 21 1.19 -13.47 18.60
N LEU A 22 2.40 -13.47 18.04
CA LEU A 22 2.66 -12.93 16.70
C LEU A 22 1.89 -13.71 15.63
N PHE A 23 1.88 -15.05 15.70
CA PHE A 23 1.09 -15.88 14.79
C PHE A 23 -0.41 -15.61 14.90
N VAL A 24 -0.95 -15.51 16.13
CA VAL A 24 -2.37 -15.17 16.34
C VAL A 24 -2.69 -13.78 15.78
N SER A 25 -1.79 -12.80 15.96
CA SER A 25 -1.98 -11.43 15.44
C SER A 25 -2.02 -11.40 13.90
N ILE A 26 -1.14 -12.15 13.23
CA ILE A 26 -1.09 -12.26 11.77
C ILE A 26 -2.38 -12.92 11.25
N ILE A 27 -2.83 -13.99 11.92
CA ILE A 27 -4.06 -14.69 11.58
C ILE A 27 -5.28 -13.75 11.73
N THR A 28 -5.38 -12.98 12.83
CA THR A 28 -6.48 -12.03 13.01
C THR A 28 -6.49 -10.89 11.99
N VAL A 29 -5.33 -10.39 11.56
CA VAL A 29 -5.24 -9.35 10.52
C VAL A 29 -5.64 -9.90 9.16
N ALA A 30 -5.22 -11.13 8.82
CA ALA A 30 -5.63 -11.80 7.59
C ALA A 30 -7.16 -12.00 7.52
N PHE A 31 -7.78 -12.47 8.62
CA PHE A 31 -9.25 -12.59 8.70
C PHE A 31 -10.00 -11.25 8.61
N SER A 32 -9.36 -10.14 8.98
CA SER A 32 -9.99 -8.80 8.94
C SER A 32 -10.01 -8.18 7.54
N LEU A 33 -9.16 -8.64 6.62
CA LEU A 33 -9.02 -8.08 5.27
C LEU A 33 -9.92 -8.77 4.24
N GLU A 34 -10.22 -10.05 4.39
CA GLU A 34 -10.91 -10.83 3.34
C GLU A 34 -12.44 -10.88 3.49
N GLY A 35 -12.98 -10.63 4.69
CA GLY A 35 -14.40 -10.89 4.98
C GLY A 35 -15.38 -9.76 4.63
N ASN A 36 -14.92 -8.51 4.53
CA ASN A 36 -15.83 -7.36 4.40
C ASN A 36 -16.17 -7.00 2.94
N ASP A 37 -15.23 -7.22 2.03
CA ASP A 37 -15.35 -6.73 0.65
C ASP A 37 -16.42 -7.50 -0.16
N ASP A 38 -16.53 -8.83 0.02
CA ASP A 38 -17.53 -9.65 -0.70
C ASP A 38 -18.98 -9.33 -0.29
N PHE A 39 -19.21 -9.12 1.01
CA PHE A 39 -20.51 -8.72 1.53
C PHE A 39 -20.91 -7.31 1.04
N ASP A 40 -19.98 -6.35 1.07
CA ASP A 40 -20.23 -4.99 0.61
C ASP A 40 -20.49 -4.92 -0.90
N ILE A 41 -19.78 -5.72 -1.69
CA ILE A 41 -20.05 -5.87 -3.15
C ILE A 41 -21.46 -6.43 -3.37
N SER A 42 -21.82 -7.52 -2.69
CA SER A 42 -23.14 -8.13 -2.80
C SER A 42 -24.26 -7.17 -2.38
N ARG A 43 -24.06 -6.42 -1.29
CA ARG A 43 -24.99 -5.40 -0.81
C ARG A 43 -25.17 -4.27 -1.83
N ARG A 44 -24.09 -3.84 -2.50
CA ARG A 44 -24.13 -2.83 -3.54
C ARG A 44 -24.96 -3.28 -4.74
N GLU A 45 -24.81 -4.52 -5.19
CA GLU A 45 -25.62 -5.04 -6.30
C GLU A 45 -27.12 -5.02 -5.98
N VAL A 46 -27.50 -5.32 -4.75
CA VAL A 46 -28.90 -5.20 -4.28
C VAL A 46 -29.39 -3.75 -4.31
N LEU A 47 -28.57 -2.78 -3.88
CA LEU A 47 -28.91 -1.35 -3.96
C LEU A 47 -29.07 -0.87 -5.40
N LEU A 48 -28.17 -1.28 -6.30
CA LEU A 48 -28.25 -0.98 -7.73
C LEU A 48 -29.51 -1.56 -8.37
N ARG A 49 -29.87 -2.80 -8.01
CA ARG A 49 -31.13 -3.40 -8.45
C ARG A 49 -32.35 -2.64 -7.92
N LYS A 50 -32.29 -2.14 -6.68
CA LYS A 50 -33.35 -1.33 -6.08
C LYS A 50 -33.52 0.02 -6.79
N ILE A 51 -32.44 0.65 -7.26
CA ILE A 51 -32.52 1.86 -8.10
C ILE A 51 -33.33 1.58 -9.36
N GLY A 52 -33.00 0.49 -10.09
CA GLY A 52 -33.75 0.10 -11.27
C GLY A 52 -35.22 -0.18 -10.97
N HIS A 53 -35.51 -0.83 -9.84
CA HIS A 53 -36.87 -1.16 -9.43
C HIS A 53 -37.70 0.09 -9.15
N GLU A 54 -37.17 1.04 -8.38
CA GLU A 54 -37.89 2.28 -8.07
C GLU A 54 -38.12 3.14 -9.31
N LEU A 55 -37.17 3.13 -10.28
CA LEU A 55 -37.35 3.80 -11.56
C LEU A 55 -38.50 3.24 -12.38
N LEU A 56 -38.62 1.91 -12.45
CA LEU A 56 -39.76 1.26 -13.09
C LEU A 56 -41.09 1.64 -12.42
N LEU A 57 -41.13 1.62 -11.08
CA LEU A 57 -42.34 2.03 -10.36
C LEU A 57 -42.69 3.50 -10.61
N GLN A 58 -41.70 4.40 -10.65
CA GLN A 58 -41.88 5.82 -10.92
C GLN A 58 -42.31 6.10 -12.36
N SER A 59 -41.98 5.21 -13.30
CA SER A 59 -42.45 5.29 -14.69
C SER A 59 -43.83 4.67 -14.91
N GLY A 60 -44.43 4.07 -13.86
CA GLY A 60 -45.71 3.37 -13.92
C GLY A 60 -45.61 1.90 -14.30
N ASP A 61 -44.39 1.35 -14.41
CA ASP A 61 -44.15 -0.05 -14.70
C ASP A 61 -43.96 -0.87 -13.40
N ASN A 62 -44.96 -1.68 -13.07
CA ASN A 62 -44.93 -2.58 -11.93
C ASN A 62 -44.73 -4.06 -12.30
N LYS A 63 -44.50 -4.37 -13.58
CA LYS A 63 -44.40 -5.75 -14.08
C LYS A 63 -43.01 -6.09 -14.58
N SER A 64 -42.34 -5.16 -15.25
CA SER A 64 -41.03 -5.42 -15.83
C SER A 64 -40.01 -5.72 -14.75
N ARG A 65 -39.08 -6.61 -15.08
CA ARG A 65 -37.98 -6.96 -14.18
C ARG A 65 -36.77 -6.09 -14.45
N VAL A 66 -36.07 -5.75 -13.38
CA VAL A 66 -34.66 -5.40 -13.46
C VAL A 66 -33.87 -6.70 -13.65
N LEU A 67 -33.15 -6.79 -14.76
CA LEU A 67 -32.29 -7.92 -15.09
C LEU A 67 -31.09 -7.98 -14.13
N PRO A 68 -30.36 -9.12 -14.07
CA PRO A 68 -29.17 -9.21 -13.23
C PRO A 68 -28.17 -8.07 -13.52
N VAL A 69 -27.77 -7.36 -12.46
CA VAL A 69 -26.78 -6.29 -12.55
C VAL A 69 -25.45 -6.90 -12.99
N LYS A 70 -24.80 -6.31 -14.00
CA LYS A 70 -23.51 -6.79 -14.50
C LYS A 70 -22.40 -5.89 -13.98
N LYS A 71 -21.39 -6.47 -13.35
CA LYS A 71 -20.13 -5.79 -13.03
C LYS A 71 -19.24 -5.77 -14.28
N ILE A 72 -19.00 -4.59 -14.84
CA ILE A 72 -18.19 -4.41 -16.05
C ILE A 72 -16.72 -4.16 -15.69
N ALA A 73 -16.47 -3.50 -14.55
CA ALA A 73 -15.15 -3.31 -13.97
C ALA A 73 -15.26 -3.28 -12.42
N GLU A 74 -14.13 -3.16 -11.73
CA GLU A 74 -14.05 -3.22 -10.26
C GLU A 74 -15.07 -2.31 -9.53
N ASN A 75 -15.29 -1.11 -10.07
CA ASN A 75 -16.20 -0.09 -9.54
C ASN A 75 -17.20 0.40 -10.59
N GLU A 76 -17.54 -0.44 -11.57
CA GLU A 76 -18.42 -0.06 -12.68
C GLU A 76 -19.47 -1.13 -12.94
N TYR A 77 -20.74 -0.71 -12.91
CA TYR A 77 -21.89 -1.60 -12.93
C TYR A 77 -22.89 -1.18 -14.00
N LEU A 78 -23.58 -2.16 -14.57
CA LEU A 78 -24.60 -1.97 -15.59
C LEU A 78 -25.92 -2.57 -15.13
N ILE A 79 -26.95 -1.73 -15.08
CA ILE A 79 -28.33 -2.11 -14.81
C ILE A 79 -29.07 -2.18 -16.15
N SER A 80 -29.80 -3.27 -16.36
CA SER A 80 -30.59 -3.50 -17.56
C SER A 80 -32.03 -3.88 -17.19
N PHE A 81 -32.95 -3.64 -18.12
CA PHE A 81 -34.38 -3.84 -17.92
C PHE A 81 -34.91 -4.86 -18.92
N GLU A 82 -35.99 -5.55 -18.55
CA GLU A 82 -36.64 -6.53 -19.42
C GLU A 82 -37.32 -5.89 -20.63
N HIS A 83 -37.88 -4.70 -20.46
CA HIS A 83 -38.55 -3.92 -21.49
C HIS A 83 -38.01 -2.49 -21.57
N ASP A 84 -38.48 -1.74 -22.55
CA ASP A 84 -38.18 -0.32 -22.72
C ASP A 84 -38.50 0.48 -21.46
N LEU A 85 -37.64 1.45 -21.18
CA LEU A 85 -37.74 2.32 -20.02
C LEU A 85 -38.08 3.73 -20.46
N THR A 86 -38.98 4.38 -19.74
CA THR A 86 -39.12 5.84 -19.69
C THR A 86 -38.81 6.30 -18.28
N PHE A 87 -38.20 7.47 -18.12
CA PHE A 87 -37.85 7.98 -16.79
C PHE A 87 -37.75 9.52 -16.78
N GLN A 88 -37.87 10.08 -15.58
CA GLN A 88 -37.54 11.47 -15.32
C GLN A 88 -36.11 11.56 -14.76
N PRO A 89 -35.24 12.45 -15.28
CA PRO A 89 -33.93 12.73 -14.70
C PRO A 89 -33.97 13.02 -13.20
N ASP A 90 -34.97 13.77 -12.74
CA ASP A 90 -35.19 14.11 -11.33
C ASP A 90 -35.40 12.86 -10.46
N SER A 91 -36.20 11.92 -10.96
CA SER A 91 -36.46 10.63 -10.33
C SER A 91 -35.19 9.79 -10.26
N LEU A 92 -34.41 9.73 -11.34
CA LEU A 92 -33.15 9.00 -11.35
C LEU A 92 -32.13 9.59 -10.37
N VAL A 93 -31.93 10.90 -10.39
CA VAL A 93 -30.97 11.59 -9.50
C VAL A 93 -31.36 11.47 -8.03
N SER A 94 -32.64 11.66 -7.71
CA SER A 94 -33.13 11.57 -6.33
C SER A 94 -33.07 10.14 -5.78
N THR A 95 -33.44 9.15 -6.60
CA THR A 95 -33.39 7.73 -6.25
C THR A 95 -31.95 7.27 -6.02
N THR A 96 -31.01 7.59 -6.91
CA THR A 96 -29.60 7.20 -6.72
C THR A 96 -28.99 7.88 -5.51
N ARG A 97 -29.17 9.20 -5.33
CA ARG A 97 -28.64 9.91 -4.16
C ARG A 97 -29.14 9.32 -2.85
N ARG A 98 -30.45 9.04 -2.77
CA ARG A 98 -31.06 8.47 -1.56
C ARG A 98 -30.54 7.06 -1.28
N LEU A 99 -30.51 6.18 -2.28
CA LEU A 99 -30.12 4.78 -2.08
C LEU A 99 -28.61 4.61 -1.90
N LEU A 100 -27.79 5.34 -2.66
CA LEU A 100 -26.33 5.24 -2.59
C LEU A 100 -25.75 5.97 -1.37
N SER A 101 -26.47 6.92 -0.76
CA SER A 101 -26.06 7.49 0.55
C SER A 101 -25.93 6.45 1.67
N GLN A 102 -26.52 5.26 1.49
CA GLN A 102 -26.44 4.13 2.43
C GLN A 102 -25.20 3.24 2.21
N ASP A 103 -24.41 3.50 1.16
CA ASP A 103 -23.17 2.79 0.84
C ASP A 103 -21.97 3.72 1.15
N PRO A 104 -21.14 3.41 2.17
CA PRO A 104 -19.99 4.22 2.57
C PRO A 104 -18.96 4.46 1.46
N LEU A 105 -18.94 3.60 0.45
CA LEU A 105 -18.01 3.60 -0.68
C LEU A 105 -18.60 4.29 -1.92
N ALA A 106 -19.88 4.67 -1.90
CA ALA A 106 -20.59 5.30 -3.03
C ALA A 106 -20.63 6.83 -2.93
N ARG A 107 -19.53 7.44 -2.47
CA ARG A 107 -19.49 8.89 -2.17
C ARG A 107 -19.34 9.78 -3.40
N ASP A 108 -18.63 9.29 -4.41
CA ASP A 108 -18.41 9.98 -5.69
C ASP A 108 -18.73 8.98 -6.81
N TYR A 109 -19.67 9.34 -7.67
CA TYR A 109 -20.13 8.45 -8.74
C TYR A 109 -20.63 9.21 -9.96
N VAL A 110 -20.52 8.55 -11.12
CA VAL A 110 -21.07 9.01 -12.39
C VAL A 110 -22.14 8.02 -12.83
N VAL A 111 -23.27 8.54 -13.30
CA VAL A 111 -24.35 7.75 -13.87
C VAL A 111 -24.54 8.13 -15.32
N ASN A 112 -24.47 7.13 -16.21
CA ASN A 112 -24.73 7.28 -17.63
C ASN A 112 -25.88 6.36 -18.04
N VAL A 113 -26.91 6.92 -18.67
CA VAL A 113 -27.96 6.17 -19.33
C VAL A 113 -27.56 5.99 -20.79
N LEU A 114 -27.40 4.75 -21.20
CA LEU A 114 -26.90 4.35 -22.51
C LEU A 114 -28.03 3.80 -23.37
N ASN A 115 -28.01 4.10 -24.67
CA ASN A 115 -28.87 3.42 -25.65
C ASN A 115 -28.40 1.97 -25.86
N CYS A 116 -29.32 1.01 -25.90
CA CYS A 116 -28.97 -0.40 -26.09
C CYS A 116 -28.23 -0.70 -27.39
N SER A 117 -28.55 0.02 -28.48
CA SER A 117 -28.08 -0.34 -29.83
C SER A 117 -26.63 0.05 -30.11
N ASN A 118 -26.17 1.17 -29.55
CA ASN A 118 -24.85 1.76 -29.88
C ASN A 118 -24.07 2.20 -28.64
N SER A 119 -24.59 1.96 -27.43
CA SER A 119 -24.01 2.40 -26.16
C SER A 119 -23.75 3.91 -26.09
N SER A 120 -24.43 4.73 -26.91
CA SER A 120 -24.30 6.18 -26.83
C SER A 120 -25.03 6.70 -25.60
N VAL A 121 -24.48 7.74 -24.97
CA VAL A 121 -25.05 8.35 -23.76
C VAL A 121 -26.30 9.15 -24.14
N ALA A 122 -27.47 8.67 -23.70
CA ALA A 122 -28.74 9.37 -23.81
C ALA A 122 -28.90 10.43 -22.71
N TYR A 123 -28.39 10.14 -21.51
CA TYR A 123 -28.42 11.05 -20.37
C TYR A 123 -27.27 10.73 -19.41
N GLY A 124 -26.75 11.72 -18.68
CA GLY A 124 -25.76 11.47 -17.65
C GLY A 124 -25.61 12.60 -16.64
N TYR A 125 -25.09 12.25 -15.47
CA TYR A 125 -24.78 13.18 -14.39
C TYR A 125 -23.68 12.64 -13.49
N ALA A 126 -23.04 13.52 -12.74
CA ALA A 126 -22.00 13.19 -11.77
C ALA A 126 -22.38 13.74 -10.39
N ILE A 127 -22.16 12.94 -9.36
CA ILE A 127 -22.34 13.30 -7.94
C ILE A 127 -21.00 13.17 -7.23
N SER A 128 -20.68 14.14 -6.39
CA SER A 128 -19.50 14.18 -5.56
C SER A 128 -19.82 14.41 -4.09
N GLN A 129 -18.88 14.08 -3.21
CA GLN A 129 -18.91 14.47 -1.79
C GLN A 129 -19.09 15.97 -1.60
N ASN A 130 -18.45 16.77 -2.46
CA ASN A 130 -18.64 18.20 -2.49
C ASN A 130 -19.76 18.55 -3.47
N LYS A 131 -20.92 18.93 -2.93
CA LYS A 131 -22.11 19.29 -3.73
C LYS A 131 -21.87 20.35 -4.80
N LYS A 132 -20.83 21.17 -4.67
CA LYS A 132 -20.45 22.18 -5.68
C LYS A 132 -19.90 21.55 -6.96
N ASP A 133 -19.40 20.33 -6.86
CA ASP A 133 -18.79 19.57 -7.96
C ASP A 133 -19.83 18.63 -8.63
N ASP A 134 -21.09 18.66 -8.17
CA ASP A 134 -22.19 17.91 -8.79
C ASP A 134 -22.52 18.49 -10.16
N ILE A 135 -22.60 17.63 -11.17
CA ILE A 135 -22.98 17.99 -12.54
C ILE A 135 -24.29 17.29 -12.86
N ILE A 136 -25.41 18.00 -12.75
CA ILE A 136 -26.74 17.48 -13.09
C ILE A 136 -27.34 18.36 -14.17
N THR A 137 -27.77 17.73 -15.27
CA THR A 137 -28.38 18.41 -16.42
C THR A 137 -29.77 17.87 -16.71
N CYS A 138 -30.51 18.55 -17.60
CA CYS A 138 -31.78 18.09 -18.18
C CYS A 138 -32.92 17.79 -17.18
N MET A 139 -32.89 18.38 -15.98
CA MET A 139 -33.97 18.26 -14.99
C MET A 139 -35.31 18.76 -15.58
N GLY A 140 -36.40 18.10 -15.19
CA GLY A 140 -37.77 18.37 -15.65
C GLY A 140 -38.11 17.84 -17.05
N ARG A 141 -37.22 17.07 -17.70
CA ARG A 141 -37.43 16.54 -19.05
C ARG A 141 -37.62 15.02 -19.05
N ALA A 142 -38.83 14.58 -19.34
CA ALA A 142 -39.14 13.16 -19.54
C ALA A 142 -38.31 12.57 -20.68
N GLN A 143 -37.62 11.46 -20.43
CA GLN A 143 -37.01 10.68 -21.51
C GLN A 143 -38.08 9.81 -22.19
N PRO A 144 -38.09 9.71 -23.53
CA PRO A 144 -39.06 8.88 -24.23
C PRO A 144 -38.89 7.40 -23.85
N SER A 145 -39.92 6.59 -24.08
CA SER A 145 -39.80 5.13 -23.89
C SER A 145 -38.87 4.56 -24.95
N ALA A 146 -37.75 3.98 -24.52
CA ALA A 146 -36.81 3.28 -25.40
C ALA A 146 -35.96 2.26 -24.62
N CYS A 147 -35.19 1.45 -25.35
CA CYS A 147 -34.24 0.52 -24.73
C CYS A 147 -33.04 1.28 -24.15
N TYR A 148 -33.01 1.38 -22.82
CA TYR A 148 -31.93 2.00 -22.06
C TYR A 148 -31.24 1.03 -21.11
N MET A 149 -29.96 1.29 -20.86
CA MET A 149 -29.17 0.66 -19.79
C MET A 149 -28.58 1.75 -18.91
N ILE A 150 -28.45 1.50 -17.61
CA ILE A 150 -27.87 2.48 -16.68
C ILE A 150 -26.50 1.97 -16.24
N ASN A 151 -25.46 2.66 -16.67
CA ASN A 151 -24.09 2.47 -16.22
C ASN A 151 -23.83 3.38 -15.00
N ILE A 152 -23.31 2.81 -13.92
CA ILE A 152 -22.94 3.53 -12.71
C ILE A 152 -21.47 3.21 -12.39
N LYS A 153 -20.66 4.25 -12.33
CA LYS A 153 -19.22 4.17 -12.05
C LYS A 153 -18.89 4.89 -10.76
N PHE A 154 -18.29 4.19 -9.82
CA PHE A 154 -17.83 4.72 -8.54
C PHE A 154 -16.35 5.09 -8.60
N LYS A 155 -15.97 6.14 -7.88
CA LYS A 155 -14.57 6.50 -7.71
C LYS A 155 -13.88 5.49 -6.78
N SER A 156 -12.75 4.92 -7.19
CA SER A 156 -11.98 4.03 -6.31
C SER A 156 -11.49 4.80 -5.08
N THR A 157 -11.57 4.17 -3.92
CA THR A 157 -11.13 4.77 -2.65
C THR A 157 -9.75 4.21 -2.28
N ASP A 158 -8.77 4.33 -3.17
CA ASP A 158 -7.43 3.72 -3.02
C ASP A 158 -6.52 4.39 -1.95
N GLY A 159 -7.09 5.05 -0.94
CA GLY A 159 -6.35 5.99 -0.07
C GLY A 159 -6.29 5.71 1.43
N HIS A 160 -7.12 4.82 2.00
CA HIS A 160 -7.28 4.78 3.47
C HIS A 160 -7.15 3.41 4.15
N THR A 161 -7.33 2.30 3.43
CA THR A 161 -7.32 0.96 4.04
C THR A 161 -5.90 0.51 4.43
N ALA A 162 -4.88 0.89 3.66
CA ALA A 162 -3.48 0.56 3.99
C ALA A 162 -3.00 1.25 5.28
N LYS A 163 -3.45 2.48 5.60
CA LYS A 163 -2.99 3.22 6.78
C LYS A 163 -3.46 2.61 8.11
N ASN A 164 -4.65 2.02 8.14
CA ASN A 164 -5.22 1.47 9.39
C ASN A 164 -4.64 0.11 9.77
N VAL A 165 -4.18 -0.69 8.79
CA VAL A 165 -3.51 -1.97 9.07
C VAL A 165 -2.16 -1.75 9.77
N TYR A 166 -1.41 -0.70 9.38
CA TYR A 166 -0.16 -0.32 10.06
C TYR A 166 -0.38 0.18 11.50
N LEU A 167 -1.52 0.82 11.78
CA LEU A 167 -1.83 1.32 13.13
C LEU A 167 -2.14 0.19 14.12
N LEU A 168 -2.89 -0.83 13.70
CA LEU A 168 -3.20 -1.99 14.55
C LEU A 168 -1.99 -2.90 14.82
N GLY A 169 -1.05 -3.00 13.86
CA GLY A 169 0.22 -3.71 14.06
C GLY A 169 1.21 -2.99 14.99
N SER A 170 1.07 -1.67 15.15
CA SER A 170 2.01 -0.84 15.94
C SER A 170 1.77 -0.88 17.46
N LEU A 171 0.51 -1.06 17.90
CA LEU A 171 0.16 -1.11 19.32
C LEU A 171 0.81 -2.27 20.10
N PRO A 172 0.80 -3.53 19.60
CA PRO A 172 1.50 -4.62 20.29
C PRO A 172 3.02 -4.45 20.27
N PHE A 173 3.59 -3.78 19.26
CA PHE A 173 5.01 -3.44 19.19
C PHE A 173 5.41 -2.36 20.21
N LEU A 174 4.57 -1.33 20.39
CA LEU A 174 4.77 -0.29 21.40
C LEU A 174 4.60 -0.82 22.83
N ALA A 175 3.65 -1.74 23.06
CA ALA A 175 3.52 -2.43 24.35
C ALA A 175 4.74 -3.31 24.66
N PHE A 176 5.33 -3.94 23.64
CA PHE A 176 6.59 -4.71 23.76
C PHE A 176 7.78 -3.80 24.09
N VAL A 177 7.90 -2.64 23.44
CA VAL A 177 8.93 -1.63 23.76
C VAL A 177 8.73 -1.10 25.18
N GLY A 178 7.51 -0.73 25.58
CA GLY A 178 7.21 -0.25 26.94
C GLY A 178 7.51 -1.27 28.05
N PHE A 179 7.22 -2.55 27.82
CA PHE A 179 7.51 -3.62 28.79
C PHE A 179 9.01 -3.92 28.91
N LEU A 180 9.80 -3.71 27.85
CA LEU A 180 11.26 -3.78 27.90
C LEU A 180 11.88 -2.58 28.64
N PHE A 181 11.29 -1.38 28.53
CA PHE A 181 11.78 -0.16 29.20
C PHE A 181 11.42 -0.10 30.70
N LEU A 182 10.33 -0.73 31.14
CA LEU A 182 9.89 -0.69 32.55
C LEU A 182 10.71 -1.58 33.51
N ARG A 183 11.67 -2.39 33.01
CA ARG A 183 12.34 -3.40 33.86
C ARG A 183 13.78 -3.10 34.27
N SER A 184 14.30 -1.89 34.07
CA SER A 184 15.68 -1.63 34.51
C SER A 184 15.91 -0.19 34.97
N VAL A 185 15.46 0.10 36.19
CA VAL A 185 16.06 1.16 37.01
C VAL A 185 16.36 0.58 38.39
N LYS A 186 17.58 0.07 38.55
CA LYS A 186 18.23 -0.04 39.85
C LYS A 186 19.52 0.78 39.76
N PRO A 187 19.69 1.84 40.57
CA PRO A 187 20.78 2.78 40.37
C PRO A 187 22.04 2.26 41.07
N GLN A 188 23.18 2.26 40.38
CA GLN A 188 24.49 2.26 41.03
C GLN A 188 25.60 2.81 40.11
N ASN A 189 26.06 4.01 40.50
CA ASN A 189 27.35 4.70 40.38
C ASN A 189 28.46 4.13 39.45
N THR A 190 28.96 5.04 38.59
CA THR A 190 30.22 5.18 37.79
C THR A 190 31.53 4.58 38.36
N PRO A 191 32.68 4.51 37.60
CA PRO A 191 32.99 4.52 36.14
C PRO A 191 34.04 3.40 35.75
N PRO A 192 34.83 3.40 34.62
CA PRO A 192 34.66 3.80 33.20
C PRO A 192 35.02 2.67 32.17
N LYS A 193 34.31 2.56 31.02
CA LYS A 193 34.83 2.28 29.64
C LYS A 193 33.71 2.06 28.60
N GLU A 194 33.96 2.57 27.41
CA GLU A 194 33.30 2.48 26.08
C GLU A 194 32.55 1.15 25.79
N GLU A 195 31.45 1.10 25.02
CA GLU A 195 31.30 1.51 23.61
C GLU A 195 29.81 1.54 23.19
N GLN A 196 29.46 2.48 22.31
CA GLN A 196 28.14 2.76 21.74
C GLN A 196 27.93 1.97 20.43
N GLN A 197 26.74 1.42 20.16
CA GLN A 197 26.38 0.96 18.82
C GLN A 197 25.77 2.13 18.01
N THR A 198 26.66 2.89 17.38
CA THR A 198 26.40 3.96 16.41
C THR A 198 26.46 3.41 14.97
N GLY A 199 25.68 3.97 14.03
CA GLY A 199 25.60 3.58 12.61
C GLY A 199 26.86 3.83 11.75
N MET A 200 28.03 3.51 12.31
CA MET A 200 29.34 3.58 11.66
C MET A 200 29.82 2.17 11.32
N ILE A 201 30.20 1.94 10.06
CA ILE A 201 30.70 0.66 9.57
C ILE A 201 32.14 0.84 9.09
N THR A 202 33.05 0.03 9.59
CA THR A 202 34.46 0.06 9.18
C THR A 202 34.66 -0.79 7.93
N LEU A 203 35.14 -0.17 6.86
CA LEU A 203 35.52 -0.78 5.59
C LEU A 203 37.03 -0.64 5.41
N GLY A 204 37.81 -1.56 5.98
CA GLY A 204 39.27 -1.42 6.03
C GLY A 204 39.68 -0.12 6.75
N PRO A 205 40.48 0.78 6.14
CA PRO A 205 40.85 2.05 6.74
C PRO A 205 39.76 3.14 6.65
N VAL A 206 38.61 2.85 6.04
CA VAL A 206 37.54 3.81 5.82
C VAL A 206 36.40 3.59 6.79
N LEU A 207 35.94 4.66 7.42
CA LEU A 207 34.77 4.63 8.27
C LEU A 207 33.56 5.17 7.51
N PHE A 208 32.58 4.31 7.28
CA PHE A 208 31.33 4.65 6.61
C PHE A 208 30.24 4.96 7.63
N ASP A 209 29.81 6.22 7.70
CA ASP A 209 28.67 6.65 8.50
C ASP A 209 27.40 6.58 7.65
N ALA A 210 26.59 5.55 7.88
CA ALA A 210 25.37 5.30 7.13
C ALA A 210 24.26 6.33 7.45
N ASN A 211 24.25 6.86 8.68
CA ASN A 211 23.25 7.82 9.13
C ASN A 211 23.50 9.20 8.50
N ASN A 212 24.76 9.63 8.48
CA ASN A 212 25.15 10.93 7.93
C ASN A 212 25.52 10.87 6.44
N ARG A 213 25.56 9.68 5.83
CA ARG A 213 25.90 9.43 4.42
C ARG A 213 27.31 9.93 4.07
N LYS A 214 28.30 9.61 4.91
CA LYS A 214 29.69 10.08 4.77
C LYS A 214 30.70 8.95 4.84
N LEU A 215 31.77 9.07 4.05
CA LEU A 215 32.99 8.27 4.19
C LEU A 215 34.06 9.12 4.87
N ILE A 216 34.68 8.58 5.91
CA ILE A 216 35.64 9.27 6.76
C ILE A 216 36.96 8.49 6.74
N VAL A 217 38.04 9.15 6.30
CA VAL A 217 39.40 8.59 6.28
C VAL A 217 40.39 9.66 6.67
N ASN A 218 41.21 9.43 7.71
CA ASN A 218 42.24 10.37 8.15
C ASN A 218 41.74 11.83 8.30
N GLY A 219 40.51 12.01 8.76
CA GLY A 219 39.87 13.33 8.94
C GLY A 219 39.26 13.94 7.68
N GLN A 220 39.45 13.34 6.49
CA GLN A 220 38.75 13.77 5.27
C GLN A 220 37.39 13.10 5.15
N THR A 221 36.36 13.89 4.86
CA THR A 221 34.99 13.43 4.68
C THR A 221 34.55 13.53 3.23
N THR A 222 34.06 12.43 2.66
CA THR A 222 33.44 12.38 1.33
C THR A 222 31.95 12.12 1.48
N GLU A 223 31.12 13.02 0.95
CA GLU A 223 29.66 12.89 1.03
C GLU A 223 29.10 11.94 -0.04
N LEU A 224 28.10 11.14 0.34
CA LEU A 224 27.37 10.23 -0.54
C LEU A 224 25.95 10.74 -0.77
N THR A 225 25.43 10.55 -1.97
CA THR A 225 23.99 10.72 -2.23
C THR A 225 23.19 9.62 -1.54
N GLY A 226 21.87 9.82 -1.35
CA GLY A 226 21.02 8.81 -0.69
C GLY A 226 21.07 7.43 -1.36
N THR A 227 21.11 7.39 -2.69
CA THR A 227 21.22 6.13 -3.46
C THR A 227 22.62 5.51 -3.33
N GLU A 228 23.69 6.31 -3.43
CA GLU A 228 25.07 5.81 -3.26
C GLU A 228 25.30 5.24 -1.85
N SER A 229 24.78 5.92 -0.82
CA SER A 229 24.89 5.46 0.56
C SER A 229 24.12 4.17 0.80
N ARG A 230 22.94 4.00 0.19
CA ARG A 230 22.19 2.73 0.25
C ARG A 230 22.94 1.59 -0.43
N VAL A 231 23.42 1.82 -1.65
CA VAL A 231 24.20 0.83 -2.40
C VAL A 231 25.43 0.40 -1.58
N LEU A 232 26.17 1.37 -1.02
CA LEU A 232 27.34 1.06 -0.22
C LEU A 232 26.96 0.34 1.09
N HIS A 233 25.84 0.69 1.71
CA HIS A 233 25.36 0.00 2.91
C HIS A 233 25.05 -1.47 2.65
N ILE A 234 24.38 -1.79 1.54
CA ILE A 234 24.12 -3.18 1.14
C ILE A 234 25.43 -3.96 0.97
N PHE A 235 26.43 -3.36 0.32
CA PHE A 235 27.76 -3.98 0.21
C PHE A 235 28.51 -4.07 1.54
N ALA A 236 28.37 -3.09 2.41
CA ALA A 236 29.05 -3.01 3.70
C ALA A 236 28.53 -4.04 4.71
N LEU A 237 27.25 -4.45 4.59
CA LEU A 237 26.65 -5.52 5.40
C LEU A 237 27.11 -6.92 4.94
N SER A 238 27.53 -7.05 3.69
CA SER A 238 28.01 -8.31 3.09
C SER A 238 29.37 -8.12 2.41
N PRO A 239 30.42 -7.73 3.16
CA PRO A 239 31.73 -7.47 2.59
C PRO A 239 32.32 -8.75 2.01
N ASN A 240 33.00 -8.64 0.85
CA ASN A 240 33.60 -9.74 0.11
C ASN A 240 32.62 -10.81 -0.43
N GLU A 241 31.30 -10.57 -0.34
CA GLU A 241 30.28 -11.45 -0.94
C GLU A 241 29.81 -10.92 -2.31
N THR A 242 29.39 -11.84 -3.18
CA THR A 242 28.80 -11.47 -4.48
C THR A 242 27.32 -11.19 -4.30
N ILE A 243 26.90 -9.96 -4.61
CA ILE A 243 25.51 -9.54 -4.57
C ILE A 243 24.95 -9.53 -6.00
N GLU A 244 23.84 -10.22 -6.19
CA GLU A 244 23.18 -10.32 -7.49
C GLU A 244 22.66 -8.98 -7.99
N ARG A 245 22.71 -8.79 -9.31
CA ARG A 245 22.22 -7.56 -9.95
C ARG A 245 20.73 -7.32 -9.69
N SER A 246 19.93 -8.39 -9.74
CA SER A 246 18.49 -8.38 -9.47
C SER A 246 18.19 -7.97 -8.02
N ARG A 247 18.95 -8.48 -7.06
CA ARG A 247 18.82 -8.13 -5.63
C ARG A 247 19.15 -6.65 -5.39
N LEU A 248 20.27 -6.17 -5.93
CA LEU A 248 20.61 -4.74 -5.85
C LEU A 248 19.53 -3.89 -6.49
N GLN A 249 18.96 -4.32 -7.62
CA GLN A 249 17.86 -3.59 -8.23
C GLN A 249 16.63 -3.54 -7.32
N LYS A 250 16.21 -4.68 -6.83
CA LYS A 250 15.05 -4.77 -5.95
C LYS A 250 15.19 -3.85 -4.72
N GLU A 251 16.29 -3.97 -3.98
CA GLU A 251 16.51 -3.21 -2.73
C GLU A 251 16.71 -1.69 -2.95
N ILE A 252 17.19 -1.26 -4.12
CA ILE A 252 17.35 0.17 -4.42
C ILE A 252 16.04 0.83 -4.84
N TRP A 253 15.19 0.12 -5.59
CA TRP A 253 13.99 0.69 -6.24
C TRP A 253 12.67 0.41 -5.50
N GLU A 254 12.58 -0.61 -4.64
CA GLU A 254 11.34 -0.90 -3.88
C GLU A 254 10.98 0.20 -2.88
N ASP A 255 11.96 0.91 -2.31
CA ASP A 255 11.72 1.96 -1.31
C ASP A 255 11.33 3.32 -1.89
N GLU A 256 11.55 3.58 -3.19
CA GLU A 256 11.28 4.90 -3.79
C GLU A 256 9.94 5.00 -4.54
N GLY A 257 9.20 3.92 -4.75
CA GLY A 257 7.86 3.97 -5.36
C GLY A 257 7.81 4.59 -6.77
N VAL A 258 8.96 4.86 -7.39
CA VAL A 258 9.10 5.50 -8.69
C VAL A 258 10.12 4.71 -9.51
N ILE A 259 9.64 4.04 -10.56
CA ILE A 259 10.49 3.47 -11.61
C ILE A 259 11.04 4.65 -12.44
N VAL A 260 12.11 5.30 -11.96
CA VAL A 260 12.90 6.23 -12.77
C VAL A 260 14.04 5.44 -13.40
N GLY A 261 14.01 5.33 -14.73
CA GLY A 261 14.90 4.52 -15.58
C GLY A 261 16.38 4.93 -15.61
N ARG A 262 17.03 5.06 -14.46
CA ARG A 262 18.49 5.21 -14.36
C ARG A 262 19.12 3.84 -14.09
N SER A 263 20.09 3.42 -14.89
CA SER A 263 20.73 2.11 -14.75
C SER A 263 21.50 1.99 -13.42
N LEU A 264 21.41 0.83 -12.75
CA LEU A 264 22.27 0.43 -11.62
C LEU A 264 23.75 0.68 -11.91
N ASP A 265 24.17 0.45 -13.15
CA ASP A 265 25.56 0.67 -13.59
C ASP A 265 26.03 2.10 -13.40
N MET A 266 25.13 3.08 -13.58
CA MET A 266 25.46 4.48 -13.37
C MET A 266 25.77 4.75 -11.89
N PHE A 267 25.00 4.19 -10.97
CA PHE A 267 25.23 4.35 -9.53
C PHE A 267 26.49 3.62 -9.07
N ILE A 268 26.73 2.41 -9.56
CA ILE A 268 27.98 1.67 -9.32
C ILE A 268 29.18 2.46 -9.85
N SER A 269 29.07 3.07 -11.03
CA SER A 269 30.13 3.91 -11.62
C SER A 269 30.43 5.15 -10.78
N LYS A 270 29.39 5.86 -10.30
CA LYS A 270 29.55 7.02 -9.42
C LYS A 270 30.16 6.64 -8.07
N LEU A 271 29.69 5.55 -7.47
CA LEU A 271 30.22 5.06 -6.21
C LEU A 271 31.69 4.63 -6.36
N ARG A 272 32.06 3.96 -7.46
CA ARG A 272 33.46 3.64 -7.76
C ARG A 272 34.36 4.87 -7.81
N LYS A 273 33.93 5.95 -8.46
CA LYS A 273 34.70 7.21 -8.50
C LYS A 273 34.92 7.81 -7.11
N LYS A 274 33.95 7.68 -6.20
CA LYS A 274 34.08 8.13 -4.81
C LYS A 274 34.96 7.22 -3.96
N LEU A 275 35.08 5.95 -4.34
CA LEU A 275 35.94 4.97 -3.68
C LEU A 275 37.35 4.91 -4.27
N GLU A 276 37.58 5.51 -5.44
CA GLU A 276 38.88 5.56 -6.15
C GLU A 276 40.05 6.05 -5.28
N PRO A 277 39.89 7.04 -4.37
CA PRO A 277 40.96 7.47 -3.46
C PRO A 277 41.36 6.41 -2.41
N TYR A 278 40.58 5.33 -2.26
CA TYR A 278 40.73 4.34 -1.20
C TYR A 278 41.10 2.97 -1.81
N PRO A 279 42.40 2.67 -2.02
CA PRO A 279 42.84 1.48 -2.76
C PRO A 279 42.42 0.16 -2.10
N ASN A 280 42.12 0.18 -0.80
CA ASN A 280 41.72 -0.98 -0.02
C ASN A 280 40.24 -1.38 -0.19
N ILE A 281 39.45 -0.55 -0.90
CA ILE A 281 38.04 -0.80 -1.13
C ILE A 281 37.76 -0.67 -2.62
N LYS A 282 37.27 -1.74 -3.23
CA LYS A 282 36.88 -1.70 -4.64
C LYS A 282 35.62 -2.52 -4.90
N ILE A 283 34.75 -1.99 -5.76
CA ILE A 283 33.59 -2.74 -6.24
C ILE A 283 33.98 -3.43 -7.53
N VAL A 284 34.01 -4.75 -7.56
CA VAL A 284 34.34 -5.55 -8.75
C VAL A 284 33.07 -6.09 -9.42
N VAL A 285 33.12 -6.31 -10.74
CA VAL A 285 32.03 -6.98 -11.48
C VAL A 285 32.31 -8.47 -11.51
N ILE A 286 31.34 -9.28 -11.09
CA ILE A 286 31.36 -10.73 -11.25
C ILE A 286 30.47 -11.09 -12.45
N ARG A 287 31.10 -11.41 -13.59
CA ARG A 287 30.42 -11.67 -14.86
C ARG A 287 29.30 -12.69 -14.69
N GLY A 288 28.10 -12.36 -15.18
CA GLY A 288 26.92 -13.22 -15.12
C GLY A 288 26.25 -13.34 -13.75
N LYS A 289 26.75 -12.68 -12.70
CA LYS A 289 26.16 -12.73 -11.35
C LYS A 289 25.79 -11.35 -10.80
N GLY A 290 26.74 -10.42 -10.76
CA GLY A 290 26.51 -9.11 -10.15
C GLY A 290 27.79 -8.40 -9.74
N TYR A 291 27.84 -7.89 -8.52
CA TYR A 291 28.96 -7.09 -8.01
C TYR A 291 29.40 -7.59 -6.65
N ARG A 292 30.66 -7.31 -6.31
CA ARG A 292 31.23 -7.60 -4.98
C ARG A 292 32.02 -6.40 -4.51
N LEU A 293 31.86 -6.03 -3.24
CA LEU A 293 32.77 -5.09 -2.57
C LEU A 293 33.94 -5.89 -1.99
N GLU A 294 35.12 -5.72 -2.55
CA GLU A 294 36.35 -6.29 -2.02
C GLU A 294 37.00 -5.30 -1.06
N ILE A 295 37.27 -5.78 0.15
CA ILE A 295 37.98 -5.04 1.20
C ILE A 295 39.27 -5.79 1.49
N SER A 296 40.41 -5.17 1.20
CA SER A 296 41.73 -5.69 1.61
C SER A 296 42.15 -5.05 2.94
N ALA A 297 42.71 -5.87 3.83
CA ALA A 297 43.31 -5.42 5.08
C ALA A 297 44.60 -4.62 4.82
#